data_AF-A0A0H2KR14-F1
#
_entry.id   AF-A0A0H2KR14-F1
#
_cell.length_a   1.000
_cell.length_b   1.000
_cell.length_c   1.000
_cell.angle_alpha   90.00
_cell.angle_beta   90.00
_cell.angle_gamma   90.00
#
_symmetry.space_group_name_H-M   'P 1'
#
loop_
_entity.id
_entity.type
_entity.pdbx_description
1 polymer ?
#
loop_
_entity_poly.entity_id
_entity_poly.type
_entity_poly.pdbx_seq_one_letter_code
_entity_poly.pdbx_strand_id
1 'polypeptide(L)'
;MATGETGFDDVTFDLISVQYHSLKAGHDYGQYVRDARNAGKEEIATFFEKVMAEDSERAQQCHRFLAELTQHGTSATSPQGSQQG
;
A
#
# COMPACT_ATOMS: atom_id res chain seq x y z
N MET A 1 -13.97 -11.86 14.39
CA MET A 1 -12.99 -11.11 13.58
C MET A 1 -11.99 -10.54 14.56
N ALA A 2 -10.71 -10.88 14.44
CA ALA A 2 -9.69 -10.47 15.39
C ALA A 2 -9.23 -9.06 15.02
N THR A 3 -9.75 -8.06 15.73
CA THR A 3 -9.23 -6.70 15.72
C THR A 3 -7.87 -6.73 16.40
N GLY A 4 -6.80 -6.70 15.60
CA GLY A 4 -5.44 -6.54 16.10
C GLY A 4 -5.25 -5.10 16.56
N GLU A 5 -5.60 -4.83 17.81
CA GLU A 5 -5.58 -3.50 18.42
C GLU A 5 -4.12 -3.00 18.58
N THR A 6 -3.59 -2.36 17.53
CA THR A 6 -2.26 -1.72 17.54
C THR A 6 -2.30 -0.31 18.15
N GLY A 7 -3.47 0.19 18.57
CA GLY A 7 -3.62 1.52 19.17
C GLY A 7 -3.49 2.68 18.18
N PHE A 8 -3.44 2.40 16.88
CA PHE A 8 -3.59 3.36 15.79
C PHE A 8 -5.02 3.26 15.23
N ASP A 9 -5.50 4.32 14.58
CA ASP A 9 -6.67 4.19 13.69
C ASP A 9 -6.34 3.10 12.64
N ASP A 10 -7.18 2.07 12.62
CA ASP A 10 -7.04 0.87 11.76
C ASP A 10 -6.82 1.27 10.29
N VAL A 11 -7.51 2.31 9.83
CA VAL A 11 -7.47 2.80 8.45
C VAL A 11 -6.13 3.47 8.13
N THR A 12 -5.53 4.24 9.04
CA THR A 12 -4.19 4.81 8.81
C THR A 12 -3.14 3.71 8.66
N PHE A 13 -3.16 2.73 9.57
CA PHE A 13 -2.22 1.60 9.50
C PHE A 13 -2.45 0.76 8.23
N ASP A 14 -3.71 0.52 7.86
CA ASP A 14 -4.08 -0.20 6.64
C ASP A 14 -3.57 0.53 5.39
N LEU A 15 -3.75 1.85 5.31
CA LEU A 15 -3.29 2.65 4.18
C LEU A 15 -1.76 2.64 4.05
N ILE A 16 -1.03 2.75 5.17
CA ILE A 16 0.43 2.64 5.19
C ILE A 16 0.85 1.25 4.73
N SER A 17 0.18 0.21 5.21
CA SER A 17 0.48 -1.18 4.87
C SER A 17 0.29 -1.43 3.38
N VAL A 18 -0.83 -1.02 2.80
CA VAL A 18 -1.08 -1.13 1.35
C VAL A 18 -0.05 -0.34 0.55
N GLN A 19 0.22 0.91 0.93
CA GLN A 19 1.22 1.75 0.25
C GLN A 19 2.60 1.08 0.26
N TYR A 20 3.05 0.61 1.42
CA TYR A 20 4.35 -0.06 1.56
C TYR A 20 4.45 -1.31 0.69
N HIS A 21 3.43 -2.18 0.72
CA HIS A 21 3.45 -3.42 -0.05
C HIS A 21 3.41 -3.17 -1.55
N SER A 22 2.64 -2.19 -2.03
CA SER A 22 2.61 -1.81 -3.43
C SER A 22 3.96 -1.26 -3.92
N LEU A 23 4.61 -0.39 -3.13
CA LEU A 23 5.94 0.14 -3.47
C LEU A 23 7.02 -0.93 -3.43
N LYS A 24 6.96 -1.82 -2.43
CA LYS A 24 7.92 -2.93 -2.29
C LYS A 24 7.83 -3.88 -3.48
N ALA A 25 6.62 -4.28 -3.87
CA ALA A 25 6.44 -5.19 -5.00
C ALA A 25 6.86 -4.55 -6.34
N GLY A 26 6.67 -3.23 -6.49
CA GLY A 26 7.16 -2.44 -7.61
C GLY A 26 8.65 -2.61 -7.92
N HIS A 27 9.49 -2.78 -6.89
CA HIS A 27 10.92 -3.02 -7.04
C HIS A 27 11.24 -4.34 -7.75
N ASP A 28 10.42 -5.37 -7.53
CA ASP A 28 10.67 -6.72 -8.04
C ASP A 28 10.08 -6.93 -9.45
N TYR A 29 9.03 -6.19 -9.82
CA TYR A 29 8.34 -6.36 -11.11
C TYR A 29 9.25 -6.17 -12.32
N GLY A 30 10.22 -5.26 -12.25
CA GLY A 30 11.18 -5.07 -13.34
C GLY A 30 11.97 -6.35 -13.65
N GLN A 31 12.28 -7.16 -12.64
CA GLN A 31 12.93 -8.46 -12.82
C GLN A 31 11.94 -9.46 -13.45
N TYR A 32 10.69 -9.51 -12.98
CA TYR A 32 9.69 -10.44 -13.52
C TYR A 32 9.37 -10.17 -14.99
N VAL A 33 9.27 -8.89 -15.39
CA VAL A 33 9.10 -8.49 -16.80
C VAL A 33 10.29 -8.95 -17.64
N ARG A 34 11.53 -8.75 -17.17
CA ARG A 34 12.73 -9.22 -17.86
C ARG A 34 12.73 -10.74 -18.02
N ASP A 35 12.41 -11.48 -16.97
CA ASP A 35 12.40 -12.94 -17.00
C ASP A 35 11.32 -13.49 -17.95
N ALA A 36 10.12 -12.90 -17.94
CA ALA A 36 9.06 -13.26 -18.87
C ALA A 36 9.45 -12.99 -20.34
N ARG A 37 10.06 -11.83 -20.63
CA ARG A 37 10.56 -11.49 -21.97
C ARG A 37 11.67 -12.42 -22.43
N ASN A 38 12.64 -12.70 -21.55
CA ASN A 38 13.75 -13.63 -21.84
C ASN A 38 13.26 -15.06 -22.11
N ALA A 39 12.13 -15.46 -21.51
CA ALA A 39 11.47 -16.73 -21.75
C ALA A 39 10.51 -16.73 -22.97
N GLY A 40 10.40 -15.63 -23.71
CA GLY A 40 9.49 -15.48 -24.85
C GLY A 40 8.00 -15.48 -24.46
N LYS A 41 7.68 -15.10 -23.22
CA LYS A 41 6.31 -15.08 -22.67
C LYS A 41 5.75 -13.66 -22.63
N GLU A 42 5.51 -13.07 -23.80
CA GLU A 42 5.13 -11.65 -23.89
C GLU A 42 3.82 -11.33 -23.16
N GLU A 43 2.80 -12.19 -23.25
CA GLU A 43 1.53 -11.96 -22.51
C GLU A 43 1.73 -11.90 -21.00
N ILE A 44 2.68 -12.69 -20.46
CA ILE A 44 3.02 -12.68 -19.03
C ILE A 44 3.80 -11.41 -18.69
N ALA A 45 4.70 -10.95 -19.58
CA ALA A 45 5.40 -9.69 -19.40
C ALA A 45 4.42 -8.51 -19.35
N THR A 46 3.47 -8.45 -20.29
CA THR A 46 2.40 -7.44 -20.31
C THR A 46 1.54 -7.49 -19.04
N PHE A 47 1.25 -8.70 -18.54
CA PHE A 47 0.54 -8.85 -17.26
C PHE A 47 1.34 -8.24 -16.10
N PHE A 48 2.65 -8.50 -15.99
CA PHE A 48 3.48 -7.91 -14.93
C PHE A 48 3.62 -6.39 -15.06
N GLU A 49 3.70 -5.84 -16.29
CA GLU A 49 3.68 -4.39 -16.52
C GLU A 49 2.36 -3.77 -16.06
N LYS A 50 1.23 -4.43 -16.31
CA LYS A 50 -0.08 -4.01 -15.82
C LYS A 50 -0.13 -4.02 -14.29
N VAL A 51 0.31 -5.10 -13.65
CA VAL A 51 0.36 -5.20 -12.17
C VAL A 51 1.22 -4.08 -11.59
N MET A 52 2.38 -3.79 -12.19
CA MET A 52 3.24 -2.70 -11.78
C MET A 52 2.55 -1.33 -11.86
N ALA A 53 1.81 -1.06 -12.93
CA ALA A 53 1.05 0.18 -13.08
C ALA A 53 -0.03 0.30 -12.00
N GLU A 54 -0.80 -0.75 -11.77
CA GLU A 54 -1.87 -0.80 -10.77
C GLU A 54 -1.33 -0.64 -9.33
N ASP A 55 -0.16 -1.20 -9.01
CA ASP A 55 0.49 -0.99 -7.71
C ASP A 55 0.98 0.45 -7.54
N SER A 56 1.55 1.06 -8.59
CA SER A 56 1.93 2.48 -8.55
C SER A 56 0.71 3.37 -8.29
N GLU A 57 -0.41 3.10 -8.95
CA GLU A 57 -1.66 3.84 -8.73
C GLU A 57 -2.19 3.65 -7.31
N ARG A 58 -2.20 2.42 -6.78
CA ARG A 58 -2.58 2.12 -5.39
C ARG A 58 -1.71 2.85 -4.37
N ALA A 59 -0.40 2.84 -4.56
CA ALA A 59 0.53 3.56 -3.69
C ALA A 59 0.24 5.07 -3.70
N GLN A 60 0.02 5.68 -4.86
CA GLN A 60 -0.33 7.10 -4.97
C GLN A 60 -1.70 7.41 -4.33
N GLN A 61 -2.68 6.52 -4.49
CA GLN A 61 -4.00 6.68 -3.87
C GLN A 61 -3.90 6.68 -2.34
N CYS A 62 -3.17 5.71 -1.77
CA CYS A 62 -2.94 5.67 -0.33
C CYS A 62 -2.24 6.94 0.17
N HIS A 63 -1.30 7.49 -0.61
CA HIS A 63 -0.60 8.73 -0.26
C HIS A 63 -1.56 9.90 -0.13
N ARG A 64 -2.52 10.03 -1.06
CA ARG A 64 -3.54 11.07 -1.03
C ARG A 64 -4.44 10.94 0.19
N PHE A 65 -4.93 9.73 0.48
CA PHE A 65 -5.77 9.50 1.66
C PHE A 65 -5.03 9.80 2.97
N LEU A 66 -3.76 9.41 3.09
CA LEU A 66 -2.93 9.74 4.25
C LEU A 66 -2.74 11.27 4.40
N ALA A 67 -2.56 11.99 3.29
CA ALA A 67 -2.48 13.45 3.31
C ALA A 67 -3.81 14.09 3.77
N GLU A 68 -4.95 13.58 3.30
CA GLU A 68 -6.27 14.05 3.72
C GLU A 68 -6.54 13.79 5.21
N LEU A 69 -6.16 12.62 5.73
CA LEU A 69 -6.31 12.27 7.15
C LEU A 69 -5.48 13.19 8.06
N THR A 70 -4.23 13.45 7.67
CA THR A 70 -3.32 14.32 8.44
C THR A 70 -3.74 15.79 8.39
N GLN A 71 -4.33 16.26 7.27
CA GLN A 71 -4.88 17.62 7.15
C GLN A 71 -6.11 17.86 8.03
N HIS A 72 -7.00 16.86 8.18
CA HIS A 72 -8.21 16.99 8.99
C HIS A 72 -8.00 16.75 10.50
N GLY A 73 -6.74 16.68 10.94
CA GLY A 73 -6.41 16.57 12.37
C GLY A 73 -6.83 15.23 13.00
N THR A 74 -7.14 14.21 12.19
CA THR A 74 -7.20 12.85 12.71
C THR A 74 -5.79 12.55 13.23
N SER A 75 -5.68 12.46 14.56
CA SER A 75 -4.43 12.12 15.20
C SER A 75 -4.16 10.68 14.79
N ALA A 76 -3.36 10.53 13.73
CA ALA A 76 -2.92 9.29 13.12
C ALA A 76 -2.18 8.35 14.10
N THR A 77 -2.19 8.64 15.41
CA THR A 77 -1.36 8.07 16.46
C THR A 77 -2.01 8.14 17.85
N SER A 78 -3.30 8.50 18.00
CA SER A 78 -3.92 8.53 19.34
C SER A 78 -4.25 7.12 19.82
N PRO A 79 -3.61 6.63 20.90
CA PRO A 79 -3.99 5.37 21.51
C PRO A 79 -5.43 5.48 22.00
N GLN A 80 -6.28 4.54 21.61
CA GLN A 80 -7.64 4.49 22.11
C GLN A 80 -7.59 4.09 23.60
N GLY A 81 -7.70 5.08 24.51
CA GLY A 81 -7.65 4.82 25.96
C GLY A 81 -7.53 6.03 26.89
N SER A 82 -7.33 7.27 26.42
CA SER A 82 -7.10 8.42 27.30
C SER A 82 -8.35 9.18 27.77
N GLN A 83 -9.54 8.58 27.68
CA GLN A 83 -10.76 9.10 28.33
C GLN A 83 -11.31 8.07 29.31
N GLN A 84 -10.71 8.00 30.50
CA GLN A 84 -11.37 7.63 31.74
C GLN A 84 -10.53 8.20 32.89
N GLY A 85 -10.98 9.34 33.40
CA GLY A 85 -10.42 10.09 34.52
C GLY A 85 -11.34 11.25 34.85
#